data_AF-A0A364JW09-F1
#
_entry.id   AF-A0A364JW09-F1
#
_cell.length_a   1.000
_cell.length_b   1.000
_cell.length_c   1.000
_cell.angle_alpha   90.00
_cell.angle_beta   90.00
_cell.angle_gamma   90.00
#
_symmetry.space_group_name_H-M   'P 1'
#
loop_
_entity.id
_entity.type
_entity.pdbx_description
1 polymer ?
#
loop_
_entity_poly.entity_id
_entity_poly.type
_entity_poly.pdbx_seq_one_letter_code
_entity_poly.pdbx_strand_id
1 'polypeptide(L)'
;MMSSDWYLMSDNPTLGVRRWGLDLDDKQTIVRTEYYAANSFFEANATEFKETEGQRFGEWRKVASTPMHIAAREILPRLQDGNETSLKKWLNSSDHSAFRTFKGSI
;
A
#
# COMPACT_ATOMS: atom_id res chain seq x y z
N MET A 1 6.26 -34.30 -8.61
CA MET A 1 7.16 -34.10 -7.45
C MET A 1 6.70 -32.80 -6.81
N MET A 2 6.07 -32.85 -5.62
CA MET A 2 5.58 -31.63 -4.96
C MET A 2 6.77 -30.83 -4.45
N SER A 3 6.88 -29.56 -4.83
CA SER A 3 7.91 -28.65 -4.30
C SER A 3 7.39 -28.03 -3.02
N SER A 4 7.89 -28.50 -1.88
CA SER A 4 7.62 -27.88 -0.57
C SER A 4 8.35 -26.55 -0.38
N ASP A 5 9.24 -26.20 -1.31
CA ASP A 5 10.06 -25.00 -1.24
C ASP A 5 9.48 -23.87 -2.08
N TRP A 6 9.52 -22.67 -1.48
CA TRP A 6 9.19 -21.43 -2.18
C TRP A 6 10.24 -21.14 -3.25
N TYR A 7 9.81 -20.85 -4.46
CA TYR A 7 10.69 -20.37 -5.53
C TYR A 7 10.38 -18.91 -5.88
N LEU A 8 11.42 -18.21 -6.34
CA LEU A 8 11.27 -16.85 -6.84
C LEU A 8 10.56 -16.90 -8.21
N MET A 9 9.32 -16.41 -8.26
CA MET A 9 8.51 -16.41 -9.48
C MET A 9 8.78 -15.15 -10.33
N SER A 10 8.96 -13.99 -9.68
CA SER A 10 9.26 -12.73 -10.36
C SER A 10 9.91 -11.75 -9.40
N ASP A 11 10.87 -10.97 -9.90
CA ASP A 11 11.45 -9.83 -9.19
C ASP A 11 11.34 -8.56 -10.03
N ASN A 12 10.70 -7.52 -9.50
CA ASN A 12 10.62 -6.20 -10.12
C ASN A 12 11.28 -5.17 -9.19
N PRO A 13 12.58 -4.87 -9.39
CA PRO A 13 13.31 -3.93 -8.54
C PRO A 13 12.88 -2.49 -8.70
N THR A 14 12.34 -2.10 -9.86
CA THR A 14 11.82 -0.75 -10.08
C THR A 14 10.60 -0.47 -9.21
N LEU A 15 9.72 -1.46 -9.04
CA LEU A 15 8.55 -1.36 -8.16
C LEU A 15 8.85 -1.86 -6.74
N GLY A 16 10.03 -2.45 -6.52
CA GLY A 16 10.41 -3.16 -5.29
C GLY A 16 9.45 -4.26 -4.92
N VAL A 17 8.97 -5.02 -5.90
CA VAL A 17 8.01 -6.10 -5.70
C VAL A 17 8.65 -7.42 -6.06
N ARG A 18 8.59 -8.37 -5.14
CA ARG A 18 8.98 -9.76 -5.37
C ARG A 18 7.76 -10.65 -5.26
N ARG A 19 7.64 -11.63 -6.15
CA ARG A 19 6.61 -12.68 -6.07
C ARG A 19 7.28 -14.02 -5.88
N TRP A 20 6.78 -14.76 -4.90
CA TRP A 20 7.21 -16.11 -4.58
C TRP A 20 6.08 -17.08 -4.91
N GLY A 21 6.42 -18.18 -5.57
CA GLY A 21 5.51 -19.29 -5.86
C GLY A 21 5.77 -20.46 -4.92
N LEU A 22 4.72 -21.16 -4.52
CA LEU A 22 4.77 -22.47 -3.87
C LEU A 22 3.78 -23.37 -4.60
N ASP A 23 4.28 -24.38 -5.29
CA ASP A 23 3.44 -25.32 -6.03
C ASP A 23 2.91 -26.38 -5.07
N LEU A 24 1.60 -26.38 -4.84
CA LEU A 24 0.94 -27.37 -3.99
C LEU A 24 0.76 -28.69 -4.75
N ASP A 25 0.44 -28.60 -6.04
CA ASP A 25 0.30 -29.72 -6.99
C ASP A 25 0.48 -29.21 -8.44
N ASP A 26 0.29 -30.08 -9.43
CA ASP A 26 0.43 -29.73 -10.86
C ASP A 26 -0.62 -28.72 -11.39
N LYS A 27 -1.58 -28.31 -10.55
CA LYS A 27 -2.71 -27.45 -10.92
C LYS A 27 -2.83 -26.20 -10.05
N GLN A 28 -2.13 -26.12 -8.92
CA GLN A 28 -2.28 -25.06 -7.93
C GLN A 28 -0.94 -24.52 -7.45
N THR A 29 -0.79 -23.19 -7.53
CA THR A 29 0.36 -22.45 -7.00
C THR A 29 -0.14 -21.38 -6.03
N ILE A 30 0.38 -21.37 -4.81
CA ILE A 30 0.23 -20.23 -3.90
C ILE A 30 1.23 -19.15 -4.33
N VAL A 31 0.73 -17.93 -4.54
CA VAL A 31 1.57 -16.78 -4.86
C VAL A 31 1.60 -15.82 -3.66
N ARG A 32 2.80 -15.59 -3.12
CA ARG A 32 3.06 -14.57 -2.10
C ARG A 32 3.72 -13.36 -2.74
N THR A 33 3.16 -12.17 -2.55
CA THR A 33 3.78 -10.91 -3.00
C THR A 33 4.44 -10.20 -1.82
N GLU A 34 5.71 -9.85 -1.97
CA GLU A 34 6.53 -9.11 -1.02
C GLU A 34 6.89 -7.74 -1.61
N TYR A 35 6.73 -6.68 -0.82
CA TYR A 35 7.05 -5.31 -1.22
C TYR A 35 8.31 -4.86 -0.46
N TYR A 36 9.49 -5.04 -1.05
CA TYR A 36 10.77 -4.80 -0.39
C TYR A 36 11.33 -3.38 -0.61
N ALA A 37 10.86 -2.63 -1.63
CA ALA A 37 11.08 -1.17 -1.68
C ALA A 37 10.01 -0.39 -0.92
N ALA A 38 9.16 -1.07 -0.12
CA ALA A 38 8.14 -0.39 0.68
C ALA A 38 8.76 0.59 1.69
N ASN A 39 9.98 0.30 2.19
CA ASN A 39 10.62 1.16 3.18
C ASN A 39 10.93 2.56 2.64
N SER A 40 11.58 2.67 1.48
CA SER A 40 11.87 3.98 0.87
C SER A 40 10.59 4.74 0.49
N PHE A 41 9.55 4.02 0.07
CA PHE A 41 8.23 4.59 -0.18
C PHE A 41 7.60 5.15 1.11
N PHE A 42 7.62 4.40 2.22
CA PHE A 42 7.09 4.85 3.50
C PHE A 42 7.92 5.99 4.11
N GLU A 43 9.24 5.98 3.92
CA GLU A 43 10.13 7.08 4.32
C GLU A 43 9.82 8.38 3.57
N ALA A 44 9.54 8.29 2.26
CA ALA A 44 9.11 9.44 1.47
C ALA A 44 7.77 10.00 1.98
N ASN A 45 6.78 9.13 2.23
CA ASN A 45 5.51 9.54 2.81
C ASN A 45 5.66 10.19 4.18
N ALA A 46 6.50 9.62 5.05
CA ALA A 46 6.77 10.14 6.38
C ALA A 46 7.48 11.51 6.32
N THR A 47 8.35 11.71 5.35
CA THR A 47 9.00 13.00 5.08
C THR A 47 7.96 14.04 4.68
N GLU A 48 7.14 13.75 3.66
CA GLU A 48 6.04 14.65 3.27
C GLU A 48 5.12 14.95 4.45
N PHE A 49 4.71 13.93 5.22
CA PHE A 49 3.86 14.09 6.39
C PHE A 49 4.43 15.08 7.40
N LYS A 50 5.72 15.01 7.71
CA LYS A 50 6.41 15.95 8.61
C LYS A 50 6.45 17.36 8.02
N GLU A 51 6.73 17.49 6.73
CA GLU A 51 6.77 18.80 6.05
C GLU A 51 5.42 19.51 6.09
N THR A 52 4.32 18.76 6.15
CA THR A 52 2.97 19.33 6.26
C THR A 52 2.59 19.83 7.65
N GLU A 53 3.44 19.61 8.65
CA GLU A 53 3.16 20.02 10.02
C GLU A 53 2.98 21.54 10.14
N GLY A 54 1.87 21.95 10.78
CA GLY A 54 1.51 23.36 10.93
C GLY A 54 0.90 24.02 9.69
N GLN A 55 0.84 23.32 8.54
CA GLN A 55 0.18 23.82 7.34
C GLN A 55 -1.34 23.61 7.43
N ARG A 56 -2.12 24.60 6.97
CA ARG A 56 -3.58 24.45 6.87
C ARG A 56 -3.93 23.49 5.74
N PHE A 57 -4.95 22.66 5.98
CA PHE A 57 -5.56 21.89 4.91
C PHE A 57 -6.25 22.86 3.93
N GLY A 58 -6.04 22.67 2.63
CA GLY A 58 -6.55 23.51 1.56
C GLY A 58 -6.87 22.70 0.31
N GLU A 59 -7.43 23.36 -0.71
CA GLU A 59 -7.79 22.69 -1.96
C GLU A 59 -6.57 22.04 -2.63
N TRP A 60 -6.79 20.86 -3.23
CA TRP A 60 -5.78 20.06 -3.94
C TRP A 60 -4.62 19.54 -3.07
N ARG A 61 -4.78 19.51 -1.75
CA ARG A 61 -3.77 18.94 -0.87
C ARG A 61 -3.76 17.41 -0.93
N LYS A 62 -2.61 16.83 -1.27
CA LYS A 62 -2.35 15.39 -1.16
C LYS A 62 -2.43 14.94 0.29
N VAL A 63 -3.36 14.03 0.61
CA VAL A 63 -3.58 13.50 1.97
C VAL A 63 -2.87 12.17 2.24
N ALA A 64 -2.65 11.39 1.18
CA ALA A 64 -2.03 10.08 1.25
C ALA A 64 -1.41 9.69 -0.08
N SER A 65 -0.44 8.79 -0.02
CA SER A 65 0.15 8.11 -1.17
C SER A 65 0.08 6.61 -0.90
N THR A 66 -0.42 5.83 -1.86
CA THR A 66 -0.51 4.36 -1.73
C THR A 66 -0.05 3.67 -2.99
N PRO A 67 0.46 2.43 -2.90
CA PRO A 67 0.66 1.60 -4.07
C PRO A 67 -0.66 1.37 -4.81
N MET A 68 -0.61 1.36 -6.15
CA MET A 68 -1.81 1.25 -7.00
C MET A 68 -2.69 0.03 -6.68
N HIS A 69 -2.10 -1.11 -6.35
CA HIS A 69 -2.85 -2.31 -6.02
C HIS A 69 -3.61 -2.19 -4.68
N ILE A 70 -3.06 -1.46 -3.69
CA ILE A 70 -3.77 -1.11 -2.45
C ILE A 70 -4.89 -0.13 -2.77
N ALA A 71 -4.62 0.89 -3.59
CA ALA A 71 -5.63 1.85 -4.00
C ALA A 71 -6.82 1.15 -4.69
N ALA A 72 -6.55 0.25 -5.64
CA ALA A 72 -7.59 -0.48 -6.37
C ALA A 72 -8.43 -1.39 -5.47
N ARG A 73 -7.80 -2.09 -4.51
CA ARG A 73 -8.48 -3.03 -3.62
C ARG A 73 -9.22 -2.32 -2.49
N GLU A 74 -8.62 -1.28 -1.92
CA GLU A 74 -9.10 -0.67 -0.69
C GLU A 74 -9.73 0.72 -0.91
N ILE A 75 -9.07 1.60 -1.66
CA ILE A 75 -9.48 3.01 -1.72
C ILE A 75 -10.58 3.24 -2.75
N LEU A 76 -10.43 2.71 -3.98
CA LEU A 76 -11.38 2.93 -5.07
C LEU A 76 -12.81 2.48 -4.72
N PRO A 77 -13.05 1.30 -4.11
CA PRO A 77 -14.40 0.91 -3.71
C PRO A 77 -15.02 1.88 -2.70
N ARG A 78 -14.22 2.34 -1.71
CA ARG A 78 -14.67 3.29 -0.69
C ARG A 78 -15.01 4.67 -1.28
N LEU A 79 -14.29 5.09 -2.32
CA LEU A 79 -14.58 6.31 -3.07
C LEU A 79 -15.84 6.17 -3.93
N GLN A 80 -16.04 5.02 -4.58
CA GLN A 80 -17.22 4.74 -5.40
C GLN A 80 -18.50 4.71 -4.57
N ASP A 81 -18.44 4.18 -3.35
CA ASP A 81 -19.57 4.15 -2.42
C ASP A 81 -19.89 5.52 -1.80
N GLY A 82 -19.12 6.57 -2.11
CA GLY A 82 -19.27 7.91 -1.55
C GLY A 82 -19.04 7.98 -0.03
N ASN A 83 -18.46 6.94 0.56
CA ASN A 83 -18.32 6.82 2.01
C ASN A 83 -16.98 7.41 2.47
N GLU A 84 -16.92 8.75 2.49
CA GLU A 84 -15.74 9.48 2.97
C GLU A 84 -15.35 9.09 4.40
N THR A 85 -16.32 8.77 5.27
CA THR A 85 -16.07 8.32 6.64
C THR A 85 -15.28 7.02 6.68
N SER A 86 -15.61 6.07 5.79
CA SER A 86 -14.88 4.81 5.65
C SER A 86 -13.44 5.03 5.21
N LEU A 87 -13.22 5.92 4.24
CA LEU A 87 -11.87 6.27 3.77
C LEU A 87 -11.05 6.96 4.88
N LYS A 88 -11.66 7.92 5.60
CA LYS A 88 -11.02 8.59 6.74
C LYS A 88 -10.65 7.57 7.83
N LYS A 89 -11.56 6.66 8.17
CA LYS A 89 -11.28 5.60 9.16
C LYS A 89 -10.14 4.69 8.71
N TRP A 90 -10.12 4.32 7.44
CA TRP A 90 -9.05 3.51 6.86
C TRP A 90 -7.71 4.24 6.95
N LEU A 91 -7.61 5.49 6.49
CA LEU A 91 -6.37 6.27 6.53
C LEU A 91 -5.84 6.54 7.95
N ASN A 92 -6.73 6.60 8.94
CA ASN A 92 -6.37 6.84 10.34
C ASN A 92 -6.14 5.56 11.16
N SER A 93 -6.28 4.36 10.58
CA SER A 93 -5.96 3.13 11.30
C SER A 93 -4.45 2.98 11.51
N SER A 94 -4.03 2.27 12.57
CA SER A 94 -2.62 1.94 12.81
C SER A 94 -1.95 1.35 11.58
N ASP A 95 -2.68 0.44 10.92
CA ASP A 95 -2.17 -0.41 9.84
C ASP A 95 -1.98 0.35 8.51
N HIS A 96 -2.59 1.53 8.38
CA HIS A 96 -2.60 2.32 7.14
C HIS A 96 -2.14 3.76 7.34
N SER A 97 -1.89 4.18 8.58
CA SER A 97 -1.37 5.51 8.92
C SER A 97 -0.07 5.86 8.19
N ALA A 98 0.77 4.85 7.89
CA ALA A 98 2.03 5.01 7.15
C ALA A 98 1.83 5.48 5.69
N PHE A 99 0.63 5.36 5.14
CA PHE A 99 0.30 5.88 3.80
C PHE A 99 -0.02 7.38 3.80
N ARG A 100 -0.21 7.99 4.97
CA ARG A 100 -0.56 9.41 5.07
C ARG A 100 0.63 10.29 4.71
N THR A 101 0.33 11.35 3.98
CA THR A 101 1.29 12.41 3.64
C THR A 101 0.88 13.75 4.21
N PHE A 102 -0.26 13.84 4.92
CA PHE A 102 -0.73 15.08 5.55
C PHE A 102 -1.10 14.89 7.03
N LYS A 103 -0.57 15.78 7.88
CA LYS A 103 -0.84 15.85 9.32
C LYS A 103 -2.05 16.75 9.59
N GLY A 104 -3.19 16.16 9.95
CA GLY A 104 -4.44 16.86 10.25
C GLY A 104 -5.67 15.95 10.20
N SER A 105 -6.84 16.48 10.58
CA SER A 105 -8.11 15.78 10.38
C SER A 105 -8.53 15.89 8.93
N ILE A 106 -8.56 14.76 8.23
CA ILE A 106 -9.15 14.62 6.89
C ILE A 106 -10.65 14.56 7.07
#